data_AF-A0A7C6D7A7-F1
#
_entry.id   AF-A0A7C6D7A7-F1
#
_cell.length_a   1.000
_cell.length_b   1.000
_cell.length_c   1.000
_cell.angle_alpha   90.00
_cell.angle_beta   90.00
_cell.angle_gamma   90.00
#
_symmetry.space_group_name_H-M   'P 1'
#
loop_
_entity.id
_entity.type
_entity.pdbx_description
1 polymer ?
#
loop_
_entity_poly.entity_id
_entity_poly.type
_entity_poly.pdbx_seq_one_letter_code
_entity_poly.pdbx_strand_id
1 'polypeptide(L)'
;MLTGQLLELIFESASIQRWNDHIRPPQGFTELDKQAHKMMYAYVLGKLEEESDSGMDFDWVRLIEGGLFEFLHRIKLTDIKPPVFHKIMEEKGAEINRWVLEQYEEVLGQVDGELFARFQEYLTEHEYSYAEKQILKASHYLATQWEFTHIDRLNQGLYGLENERESIRGRLKEHGSLAGVRSLRVDTNIHNFMDLVGQLRFQQRWGHSPRIPQTSVLGHVLVVAVIAFFASLDLDACPKRLYNNYLCGLFHDLPEVLTRDIVAPVKRSIPDLDRIIKSIESSWFEERIYPLLPDTWHDEIRYFVEDEFADRIRIDGKRVNTEVTPAHNADCYDPLDGTVVKACDQLAAYVEAFLSIRHGIRSNHLKDGLLIYHMYEGEKGIVSGVDFGPVFAYFNPEELGLRKPIR
;
A
#
# COMPACT_ATOMS: atom_id res chain seq x y z
N MET A 1 -5.87 4.48 16.91
CA MET A 1 -4.52 4.74 16.37
C MET A 1 -3.77 3.47 16.06
N LEU A 2 -3.12 3.39 14.89
CA LEU A 2 -2.23 2.28 14.53
C LEU A 2 -1.23 1.99 15.66
N THR A 3 -1.17 0.78 16.17
CA THR A 3 -0.20 0.40 17.20
C THR A 3 1.14 0.00 16.59
N GLY A 4 2.23 0.15 17.36
CA GLY A 4 3.55 -0.32 16.92
C GLY A 4 3.58 -1.82 16.63
N GLN A 5 2.85 -2.63 17.41
CA GLN A 5 2.68 -4.07 17.18
C GLN A 5 2.03 -4.37 15.82
N LEU A 6 0.98 -3.63 15.45
CA LEU A 6 0.33 -3.80 14.15
C LEU A 6 1.26 -3.39 13.00
N LEU A 7 2.04 -2.32 13.18
CA LEU A 7 3.01 -1.89 12.18
C LEU A 7 4.13 -2.91 11.98
N GLU A 8 4.65 -3.52 13.06
CA GLU A 8 5.61 -4.63 12.95
C GLU A 8 5.04 -5.79 12.12
N LEU A 9 3.81 -6.20 12.42
CA LEU A 9 3.14 -7.28 11.71
C LEU A 9 2.94 -6.97 10.21
N ILE A 10 2.64 -5.72 9.86
CA ILE A 10 2.60 -5.27 8.47
C ILE A 10 3.98 -5.43 7.82
N PHE A 11 5.07 -5.03 8.48
CA PHE A 11 6.43 -5.18 7.96
C PHE A 11 6.90 -6.64 7.87
N GLU A 12 6.40 -7.56 8.69
CA GLU A 12 6.67 -9.00 8.56
C GLU A 12 6.30 -9.50 7.16
N SER A 13 5.29 -8.89 6.52
CA SER A 13 4.87 -9.28 5.18
C SER A 13 5.89 -9.04 4.07
N ALA A 14 6.85 -8.15 4.31
CA ALA A 14 8.00 -7.95 3.43
C ALA A 14 8.99 -9.14 3.48
N SER A 15 8.93 -9.97 4.53
CA SER A 15 9.70 -11.21 4.61
C SER A 15 8.98 -12.42 4.00
N ILE A 16 7.66 -12.37 3.85
CA ILE A 16 6.88 -13.49 3.28
C ILE A 16 7.20 -13.61 1.79
N GLN A 17 7.91 -14.69 1.46
CA GLN A 17 8.38 -14.94 0.12
C GLN A 17 7.27 -15.58 -0.73
N ARG A 18 6.98 -14.98 -1.87
CA ARG A 18 6.07 -15.54 -2.87
C ARG A 18 6.85 -16.30 -3.94
N TRP A 19 6.25 -17.36 -4.45
CA TRP A 19 6.82 -18.23 -5.49
C TRP A 19 8.19 -18.82 -5.08
N ASN A 20 8.41 -19.02 -3.78
CA ASN A 20 9.64 -19.58 -3.21
C ASN A 20 9.86 -21.06 -3.56
N ASP A 21 8.87 -21.70 -4.17
CA ASP A 21 8.89 -23.05 -4.73
C ASP A 21 9.19 -23.08 -6.25
N HIS A 22 9.45 -21.92 -6.86
CA HIS A 22 9.79 -21.75 -8.28
C HIS A 22 11.15 -21.06 -8.46
N ILE A 23 11.74 -21.20 -9.65
CA ILE A 23 12.88 -20.37 -10.06
C ILE A 23 12.37 -18.93 -10.21
N ARG A 24 13.01 -17.99 -9.52
CA ARG A 24 12.57 -16.59 -9.46
C ARG A 24 13.76 -15.63 -9.54
N PRO A 25 13.52 -14.36 -9.90
CA PRO A 25 14.57 -13.34 -9.85
C PRO A 25 15.25 -13.28 -8.47
N PRO A 26 16.53 -12.89 -8.36
CA PRO A 26 17.28 -12.95 -7.10
C PRO A 26 16.64 -12.19 -5.93
N GLN A 27 16.01 -11.04 -6.19
CA GLN A 27 15.27 -10.26 -5.17
C GLN A 27 13.94 -10.92 -4.78
N GLY A 28 13.44 -11.86 -5.58
CA GLY A 28 12.18 -12.56 -5.34
C GLY A 28 10.98 -11.61 -5.37
N PHE A 29 9.84 -12.14 -4.94
CA PHE A 29 8.56 -11.45 -4.81
C PHE A 29 8.10 -11.57 -3.36
N THR A 30 7.54 -10.50 -2.78
CA THR A 30 7.07 -10.49 -1.38
C THR A 30 5.56 -10.36 -1.30
N GLU A 31 4.96 -10.81 -0.19
CA GLU A 31 3.52 -10.61 0.05
C GLU A 31 3.17 -9.13 0.14
N LEU A 32 4.02 -8.30 0.75
CA LEU A 32 3.82 -6.86 0.82
C LEU A 32 3.67 -6.24 -0.59
N ASP A 33 4.61 -6.52 -1.50
CA ASP A 33 4.56 -5.98 -2.87
C ASP A 33 3.31 -6.43 -3.63
N LYS A 34 2.91 -7.70 -3.44
CA LYS A 34 1.72 -8.25 -4.09
C LYS A 34 0.43 -7.59 -3.57
N GLN A 35 0.37 -7.26 -2.29
CA GLN A 35 -0.80 -6.61 -1.70
C GLN A 35 -0.87 -5.14 -2.13
N ALA A 36 0.27 -4.47 -2.26
CA ALA A 36 0.33 -3.12 -2.82
C ALA A 36 -0.18 -3.10 -4.27
N HIS A 37 0.32 -4.02 -5.11
CA HIS A 37 -0.14 -4.14 -6.50
C HIS A 37 -1.63 -4.48 -6.58
N LYS A 38 -2.12 -5.36 -5.71
CA LYS A 38 -3.55 -5.69 -5.60
C LYS A 38 -4.38 -4.43 -5.31
N MET A 39 -3.96 -3.58 -4.39
CA MET A 39 -4.72 -2.36 -4.06
C MET A 39 -4.70 -1.34 -5.21
N MET A 40 -3.62 -1.24 -5.97
CA MET A 40 -3.58 -0.42 -7.19
C MET A 40 -4.46 -0.99 -8.30
N TYR A 41 -4.50 -2.32 -8.48
CA TYR A 41 -5.51 -2.94 -9.35
C TYR A 41 -6.93 -2.68 -8.83
N ALA A 42 -7.18 -2.72 -7.53
CA ALA A 42 -8.50 -2.46 -6.96
C ALA A 42 -8.97 -1.03 -7.24
N TYR A 43 -8.06 -0.05 -7.17
CA TYR A 43 -8.34 1.31 -7.64
C TYR A 43 -8.74 1.34 -9.12
N VAL A 44 -7.90 0.79 -10.01
CA VAL A 44 -8.18 0.80 -11.46
C VAL A 44 -9.48 0.08 -11.80
N LEU A 45 -9.74 -1.08 -11.18
CA LEU A 45 -10.99 -1.80 -11.37
C LEU A 45 -12.19 -1.01 -10.85
N GLY A 46 -12.10 -0.42 -9.66
CA GLY A 46 -13.15 0.41 -9.08
C GLY A 46 -13.51 1.59 -9.98
N LYS A 47 -12.51 2.34 -10.47
CA LYS A 47 -12.72 3.44 -11.43
C LYS A 47 -13.38 2.98 -12.73
N LEU A 48 -12.97 1.82 -13.26
CA LEU A 48 -13.58 1.25 -14.46
C LEU A 48 -15.03 0.78 -14.23
N GLU A 49 -15.36 0.30 -13.04
CA GLU A 49 -16.75 -0.03 -12.69
C GLU A 49 -17.59 1.25 -12.57
N GLU A 50 -17.11 2.31 -11.92
CA GLU A 50 -17.79 3.62 -11.82
C GLU A 50 -18.14 4.22 -13.18
N GLU A 51 -17.26 4.06 -14.18
CA GLU A 51 -17.46 4.58 -15.54
C GLU A 51 -18.27 3.63 -16.44
N SER A 52 -18.54 2.41 -15.98
CA SER A 52 -19.23 1.41 -16.78
C SER A 52 -20.75 1.43 -16.56
N ASP A 53 -21.48 0.94 -17.56
CA ASP A 53 -22.92 0.68 -17.44
C ASP A 53 -23.23 -0.62 -16.66
N SER A 54 -22.28 -1.16 -15.88
CA SER A 54 -22.46 -2.43 -15.15
C SER A 54 -23.50 -2.33 -14.04
N GLY A 55 -23.71 -1.12 -13.50
CA GLY A 55 -24.59 -0.88 -12.37
C GLY A 55 -24.10 -1.51 -11.06
N MET A 56 -22.83 -1.93 -11.00
CA MET A 56 -22.21 -2.41 -9.76
C MET A 56 -22.05 -1.23 -8.80
N ASP A 57 -22.80 -1.27 -7.71
CA ASP A 57 -22.69 -0.32 -6.61
C ASP A 57 -21.71 -0.86 -5.56
N PHE A 58 -20.67 -0.09 -5.25
CA PHE A 58 -19.66 -0.43 -4.26
C PHE A 58 -19.20 0.84 -3.53
N ASP A 59 -18.66 0.65 -2.33
CA ASP A 59 -18.16 1.71 -1.47
C ASP A 59 -16.63 1.67 -1.39
N TRP A 60 -15.99 2.81 -1.64
CA TRP A 60 -14.53 2.92 -1.63
C TRP A 60 -13.90 2.67 -0.27
N VAL A 61 -14.55 3.11 0.82
CA VAL A 61 -14.04 2.87 2.18
C VAL A 61 -14.10 1.38 2.49
N ARG A 62 -15.21 0.71 2.16
CA ARG A 62 -15.34 -0.76 2.29
C ARG A 62 -14.35 -1.51 1.41
N LEU A 63 -14.01 -0.99 0.23
CA LEU A 63 -13.00 -1.59 -0.64
C LEU A 63 -11.60 -1.50 -0.02
N ILE A 64 -11.25 -0.34 0.56
CA ILE A 64 -9.99 -0.13 1.29
C ILE A 64 -9.93 -1.05 2.52
N GLU A 65 -10.99 -1.07 3.33
CA GLU A 65 -11.12 -1.93 4.51
C GLU A 65 -11.01 -3.42 4.15
N GLY A 66 -11.76 -3.88 3.15
CA GLY A 66 -11.67 -5.26 2.67
C GLY A 66 -10.26 -5.61 2.17
N GLY A 67 -9.57 -4.66 1.55
CA GLY A 67 -8.16 -4.76 1.17
C GLY A 67 -7.25 -5.04 2.37
N LEU A 68 -7.39 -4.23 3.42
CA LEU A 68 -6.68 -4.39 4.69
C LEU A 68 -7.04 -5.72 5.38
N PHE A 69 -8.31 -6.08 5.46
CA PHE A 69 -8.78 -7.31 6.09
C PHE A 69 -8.22 -8.57 5.42
N GLU A 70 -8.25 -8.63 4.08
CA GLU A 70 -7.64 -9.72 3.35
C GLU A 70 -6.12 -9.73 3.47
N PHE A 71 -5.49 -8.57 3.61
CA PHE A 71 -4.05 -8.48 3.85
C PHE A 71 -3.69 -9.04 5.22
N LEU A 72 -4.35 -8.61 6.30
CA LEU A 72 -4.15 -9.12 7.66
C LEU A 72 -4.40 -10.63 7.74
N HIS A 73 -5.48 -11.11 7.12
CA HIS A 73 -5.77 -12.56 7.03
C HIS A 73 -4.60 -13.33 6.37
N ARG A 74 -4.03 -12.77 5.31
CA ARG A 74 -2.88 -13.38 4.61
C ARG A 74 -1.61 -13.39 5.43
N ILE A 75 -1.33 -12.37 6.25
CA ILE A 75 -0.15 -12.33 7.12
C ILE A 75 -0.17 -13.47 8.15
N LYS A 76 -1.34 -13.93 8.59
CA LYS A 76 -1.43 -15.08 9.52
C LYS A 76 -1.40 -16.46 8.85
N LEU A 77 -1.80 -16.54 7.58
CA LEU A 77 -1.96 -17.82 6.85
C LEU A 77 -0.92 -18.01 5.75
N THR A 78 0.32 -17.60 6.03
CA THR A 78 1.43 -17.51 5.07
C THR A 78 2.02 -18.86 4.70
N ASP A 79 2.72 -18.90 3.56
CA ASP A 79 3.49 -20.07 3.07
C ASP A 79 2.64 -21.34 2.81
N ILE A 80 1.37 -21.14 2.46
CA ILE A 80 0.45 -22.22 2.03
C ILE A 80 0.24 -22.13 0.53
N LYS A 81 0.52 -23.22 -0.21
CA LYS A 81 0.21 -23.27 -1.65
C LYS A 81 -1.28 -23.01 -1.90
N PRO A 82 -1.66 -22.25 -2.95
CA PRO A 82 -3.06 -21.90 -3.18
C PRO A 82 -4.05 -23.07 -3.21
N PRO A 83 -3.77 -24.23 -3.85
CA PRO A 83 -4.71 -25.36 -3.82
C PRO A 83 -4.94 -25.93 -2.42
N VAL A 84 -3.89 -25.96 -1.59
CA VAL A 84 -3.97 -26.41 -0.20
C VAL A 84 -4.77 -25.40 0.62
N PHE A 85 -4.49 -24.12 0.46
CA PHE A 85 -5.24 -23.05 1.12
C PHE A 85 -6.73 -23.11 0.80
N HIS A 86 -7.10 -23.27 -0.47
CA HIS A 86 -8.50 -23.35 -0.88
C HIS A 86 -9.22 -24.55 -0.25
N LYS A 87 -8.58 -25.73 -0.25
CA LYS A 87 -9.14 -26.93 0.38
C LYS A 87 -9.29 -26.78 1.90
N ILE A 88 -8.29 -26.19 2.55
CA ILE A 88 -8.33 -25.88 3.99
C ILE A 88 -9.48 -24.91 4.31
N MET A 89 -9.68 -23.87 3.49
CA MET A 89 -10.79 -22.92 3.68
C MET A 89 -12.16 -23.55 3.41
N GLU A 90 -12.26 -24.50 2.48
CA GLU A 90 -13.49 -25.24 2.21
C GLU A 90 -13.88 -26.15 3.39
N GLU A 91 -12.92 -26.87 3.98
CA GLU A 91 -13.19 -27.81 5.07
C GLU A 91 -13.26 -27.13 6.45
N LYS A 92 -12.47 -26.07 6.67
CA LYS A 92 -12.19 -25.48 8.00
C LYS A 92 -12.24 -23.95 8.03
N GLY A 93 -12.77 -23.30 6.99
CA GLY A 93 -12.74 -21.84 6.85
C GLY A 93 -13.31 -21.07 8.04
N ALA A 94 -14.42 -21.52 8.64
CA ALA A 94 -15.02 -20.86 9.80
C ALA A 94 -14.13 -20.94 11.06
N GLU A 95 -13.47 -22.08 11.30
CA GLU A 95 -12.54 -22.26 12.42
C GLU A 95 -11.29 -21.41 12.23
N ILE A 96 -10.79 -21.34 10.99
CA ILE A 96 -9.61 -20.54 10.63
C ILE A 96 -9.89 -19.05 10.72
N ASN A 97 -11.03 -18.58 10.20
CA ASN A 97 -11.40 -17.17 10.29
C ASN A 97 -11.54 -16.75 11.75
N ARG A 98 -12.13 -17.59 12.61
CA ARG A 98 -12.19 -17.34 14.05
C ARG A 98 -10.80 -17.26 14.68
N TRP A 99 -9.93 -18.23 14.39
CA TRP A 99 -8.56 -18.21 14.90
C TRP A 99 -7.80 -16.96 14.46
N VAL A 100 -7.95 -16.54 13.19
CA VAL A 100 -7.36 -15.30 12.68
C VAL A 100 -7.89 -14.10 13.48
N LEU A 101 -9.20 -13.98 13.67
CA LEU A 101 -9.81 -12.88 14.43
C LEU A 101 -9.28 -12.83 15.88
N GLU A 102 -9.12 -13.98 16.54
CA GLU A 102 -8.53 -14.06 17.89
C GLU A 102 -7.09 -13.52 17.93
N GLN A 103 -6.32 -13.65 16.83
CA GLN A 103 -4.96 -13.07 16.77
C GLN A 103 -4.94 -11.54 16.66
N TYR A 104 -6.08 -10.92 16.33
CA TYR A 104 -6.20 -9.49 16.07
C TYR A 104 -7.10 -8.76 17.09
N GLU A 105 -7.81 -9.48 17.95
CA GLU A 105 -8.77 -8.89 18.90
C GLU A 105 -8.12 -7.84 19.80
N GLU A 106 -6.98 -8.16 20.41
CA GLU A 106 -6.26 -7.20 21.26
C GLU A 106 -5.67 -6.05 20.42
N VAL A 107 -5.00 -6.38 19.31
CA VAL A 107 -4.24 -5.42 18.51
C VAL A 107 -5.15 -4.41 17.80
N LEU A 108 -6.27 -4.85 17.22
CA LEU A 108 -7.23 -3.97 16.53
C LEU A 108 -8.29 -3.42 17.48
N GLY A 109 -8.68 -4.16 18.53
CA GLY A 109 -9.64 -3.67 19.52
C GLY A 109 -9.14 -2.45 20.29
N GLN A 110 -7.81 -2.31 20.46
CA GLN A 110 -7.19 -1.10 21.00
C GLN A 110 -7.16 0.08 20.01
N VAL A 111 -7.28 -0.19 18.71
CA VAL A 111 -7.17 0.80 17.63
C VAL A 111 -8.53 1.45 17.37
N ASP A 112 -9.54 0.62 17.06
CA ASP A 112 -10.91 1.00 16.74
C ASP A 112 -11.81 -0.25 16.88
N GLY A 113 -12.70 -0.24 17.87
CA GLY A 113 -13.61 -1.35 18.13
C GLY A 113 -14.64 -1.59 17.02
N GLU A 114 -15.02 -0.55 16.28
CA GLU A 114 -15.93 -0.68 15.14
C GLU A 114 -15.22 -1.30 13.93
N LEU A 115 -13.94 -0.95 13.71
CA LEU A 115 -13.14 -1.57 12.66
C LEU A 115 -12.99 -3.08 12.88
N PHE A 116 -12.75 -3.50 14.12
CA PHE A 116 -12.66 -4.93 14.45
C PHE A 116 -13.99 -5.65 14.21
N ALA A 117 -15.13 -5.03 14.55
CA ALA A 117 -16.44 -5.57 14.25
C ALA A 117 -16.67 -5.74 12.73
N ARG A 118 -16.31 -4.73 11.93
CA ARG A 118 -16.36 -4.81 10.45
C ARG A 118 -15.42 -5.88 9.89
N PHE A 119 -14.25 -6.09 10.50
CA PHE A 119 -13.33 -7.17 10.12
C PHE A 119 -13.96 -8.55 10.39
N GLN A 120 -14.60 -8.71 11.53
CA GLN A 120 -15.34 -9.93 11.87
C GLN A 120 -16.44 -10.19 10.83
N GLU A 121 -17.31 -9.22 10.58
CA GLU A 121 -18.40 -9.34 9.59
C GLU A 121 -17.84 -9.67 8.20
N TYR A 122 -16.75 -9.03 7.78
CA TYR A 122 -16.13 -9.29 6.49
C TYR A 122 -15.71 -10.76 6.33
N LEU A 123 -15.16 -11.37 7.37
CA LEU A 123 -14.69 -12.76 7.35
C LEU A 123 -15.80 -13.80 7.59
N THR A 124 -16.88 -13.45 8.29
CA THR A 124 -17.94 -14.41 8.65
C THR A 124 -19.15 -14.33 7.72
N GLU A 125 -19.50 -13.15 7.22
CA GLU A 125 -20.69 -12.92 6.41
C GLU A 125 -20.34 -12.86 4.92
N HIS A 126 -20.88 -13.77 4.12
CA HIS A 126 -20.56 -13.85 2.69
C HIS A 126 -21.01 -12.60 1.92
N GLU A 127 -22.22 -12.10 2.22
CA GLU A 127 -22.85 -10.97 1.55
C GLU A 127 -22.31 -9.60 1.98
N TYR A 128 -21.60 -9.52 3.11
CA TYR A 128 -20.99 -8.28 3.56
C TYR A 128 -19.92 -7.81 2.56
N SER A 129 -20.03 -6.57 2.08
CA SER A 129 -19.16 -5.97 1.06
C SER A 129 -18.95 -6.87 -0.17
N TYR A 130 -20.04 -7.45 -0.68
CA TYR A 130 -19.97 -8.43 -1.78
C TYR A 130 -19.31 -7.85 -3.04
N ALA A 131 -19.68 -6.64 -3.46
CA ALA A 131 -19.14 -6.01 -4.66
C ALA A 131 -17.62 -5.75 -4.51
N GLU A 132 -17.22 -5.23 -3.36
CA GLU A 132 -15.83 -4.96 -3.02
C GLU A 132 -15.01 -6.26 -2.96
N LYS A 133 -15.57 -7.34 -2.39
CA LYS A 133 -14.96 -8.68 -2.43
C LYS A 133 -14.73 -9.16 -3.87
N GLN A 134 -15.65 -8.90 -4.80
CA GLN A 134 -15.44 -9.27 -6.21
C GLN A 134 -14.29 -8.46 -6.83
N ILE A 135 -14.24 -7.15 -6.59
CA ILE A 135 -13.15 -6.28 -7.06
C ILE A 135 -11.81 -6.75 -6.48
N LEU A 136 -11.72 -6.96 -5.17
CA LEU A 136 -10.49 -7.41 -4.49
C LEU A 136 -10.03 -8.78 -4.95
N LYS A 137 -10.95 -9.72 -5.18
CA LYS A 137 -10.63 -11.05 -5.68
C LYS A 137 -10.12 -11.00 -7.12
N ALA A 138 -10.70 -10.16 -7.98
CA ALA A 138 -10.19 -9.93 -9.32
C ALA A 138 -8.78 -9.29 -9.30
N SER A 139 -8.60 -8.23 -8.50
CA SER A 139 -7.31 -7.59 -8.29
C SER A 139 -6.23 -8.55 -7.77
N HIS A 140 -6.61 -9.48 -6.89
CA HIS A 140 -5.70 -10.50 -6.36
C HIS A 140 -5.15 -11.37 -7.50
N TYR A 141 -6.02 -11.85 -8.39
CA TYR A 141 -5.60 -12.71 -9.49
C TYR A 141 -4.87 -11.95 -10.60
N LEU A 142 -5.19 -10.68 -10.84
CA LEU A 142 -4.45 -9.83 -11.78
C LEU A 142 -3.01 -9.60 -11.30
N ALA A 143 -2.81 -9.23 -10.03
CA ALA A 143 -1.48 -9.13 -9.44
C ALA A 143 -0.72 -10.47 -9.50
N THR A 144 -1.40 -11.58 -9.18
CA THR A 144 -0.81 -12.92 -9.26
C THR A 144 -0.42 -13.32 -10.69
N GLN A 145 -1.24 -12.97 -11.69
CA GLN A 145 -0.94 -13.20 -13.09
C GLN A 145 0.27 -12.39 -13.56
N TRP A 146 0.36 -11.13 -13.12
CA TRP A 146 1.51 -10.28 -13.44
C TRP A 146 2.81 -10.89 -12.90
N GLU A 147 2.81 -11.36 -11.64
CA GLU A 147 3.95 -12.08 -11.06
C GLU A 147 4.28 -13.35 -11.86
N PHE A 148 3.25 -14.15 -12.18
CA PHE A 148 3.42 -15.41 -12.90
C PHE A 148 4.06 -15.20 -14.27
N THR A 149 3.66 -14.18 -15.04
CA THR A 149 4.26 -13.86 -16.36
C THR A 149 5.78 -13.66 -16.27
N HIS A 150 6.29 -13.15 -15.15
CA HIS A 150 7.73 -12.91 -14.96
C HIS A 150 8.52 -14.18 -14.60
N ILE A 151 7.94 -15.09 -13.83
CA ILE A 151 8.59 -16.35 -13.47
C ILE A 151 8.36 -17.45 -14.50
N ASP A 152 7.28 -17.38 -15.28
CA ASP A 152 6.88 -18.40 -16.25
C ASP A 152 8.02 -18.75 -17.21
N ARG A 153 8.71 -17.72 -17.74
CA ARG A 153 9.85 -17.90 -18.65
C ARG A 153 11.03 -18.63 -17.99
N LEU A 154 11.26 -18.41 -16.70
CA LEU A 154 12.36 -19.03 -15.94
C LEU A 154 12.08 -20.48 -15.56
N ASN A 155 10.81 -20.87 -15.56
CA ASN A 155 10.35 -22.17 -15.10
C ASN A 155 9.91 -23.10 -16.25
N GLN A 156 10.11 -22.70 -17.51
CA GLN A 156 9.74 -23.50 -18.68
C GLN A 156 10.33 -24.91 -18.59
N GLY A 157 9.47 -25.91 -18.75
CA GLY A 157 9.84 -27.33 -18.66
C GLY A 157 9.68 -27.96 -17.28
N LEU A 158 9.34 -27.19 -16.23
CA LEU A 158 8.97 -27.75 -14.95
C LEU A 158 7.61 -28.46 -15.03
N TYR A 159 7.51 -29.61 -14.36
CA TYR A 159 6.26 -30.34 -14.22
C TYR A 159 5.26 -29.50 -13.42
N GLY A 160 4.01 -29.49 -13.86
CA GLY A 160 2.94 -28.72 -13.22
C GLY A 160 2.67 -27.40 -13.94
N LEU A 161 3.69 -26.66 -14.39
CA LEU A 161 3.59 -25.24 -14.77
C LEU A 161 2.38 -24.85 -15.65
N GLU A 162 2.00 -25.69 -16.61
CA GLU A 162 0.83 -25.43 -17.45
C GLU A 162 -0.49 -25.51 -16.67
N ASN A 163 -0.59 -26.42 -15.70
CA ASN A 163 -1.72 -26.48 -14.76
C ASN A 163 -1.80 -25.20 -13.91
N GLU A 164 -0.67 -24.66 -13.41
CA GLU A 164 -0.68 -23.36 -12.72
C GLU A 164 -1.14 -22.23 -13.67
N ARG A 165 -0.64 -22.22 -14.92
CA ARG A 165 -1.04 -21.25 -15.94
C ARG A 165 -2.55 -21.31 -16.21
N GLU A 166 -3.09 -22.50 -16.42
CA GLU A 166 -4.50 -22.75 -16.66
C GLU A 166 -5.36 -22.39 -15.43
N SER A 167 -4.88 -22.71 -14.23
CA SER A 167 -5.54 -22.34 -12.97
C SER A 167 -5.69 -20.83 -12.83
N ILE A 168 -4.60 -20.07 -12.99
CA ILE A 168 -4.63 -18.60 -12.90
C ILE A 168 -5.57 -18.02 -13.97
N ARG A 169 -5.48 -18.49 -15.21
CA ARG A 169 -6.37 -18.07 -16.30
C ARG A 169 -7.83 -18.42 -16.02
N GLY A 170 -8.10 -19.59 -15.44
CA GLY A 170 -9.44 -20.05 -15.05
C GLY A 170 -10.05 -19.12 -14.01
N ARG A 171 -9.31 -18.80 -12.94
CA ARG A 171 -9.74 -17.88 -11.89
C ARG A 171 -10.03 -16.48 -12.42
N LEU A 172 -9.20 -15.96 -13.32
CA LEU A 172 -9.48 -14.66 -13.96
C LEU A 172 -10.73 -14.68 -14.85
N LYS A 173 -11.02 -15.80 -15.52
CA LYS A 173 -12.25 -15.95 -16.32
C LYS A 173 -13.51 -15.91 -15.45
N GLU A 174 -13.48 -16.41 -14.21
CA GLU A 174 -14.60 -16.30 -13.26
C GLU A 174 -14.98 -14.83 -13.00
N HIS A 175 -14.04 -13.91 -13.13
CA HIS A 175 -14.22 -12.48 -12.92
C HIS A 175 -14.49 -11.69 -14.21
N GLY A 176 -14.73 -12.36 -15.34
CA GLY A 176 -14.99 -11.72 -16.62
C GLY A 176 -16.29 -10.88 -16.68
N SER A 177 -17.15 -10.98 -15.67
CA SER A 177 -18.35 -10.15 -15.51
C SER A 177 -18.04 -8.73 -15.03
N LEU A 178 -16.87 -8.48 -14.44
CA LEU A 178 -16.41 -7.14 -14.10
C LEU A 178 -16.01 -6.39 -15.37
N ALA A 179 -16.53 -5.18 -15.54
CA ALA A 179 -16.14 -4.28 -16.61
C ALA A 179 -14.63 -4.03 -16.59
N GLY A 180 -14.06 -3.79 -15.41
CA GLY A 180 -12.62 -3.53 -15.30
C GLY A 180 -11.74 -4.68 -15.78
N VAL A 181 -12.13 -5.93 -15.50
CA VAL A 181 -11.40 -7.13 -15.97
C VAL A 181 -11.52 -7.30 -17.48
N ARG A 182 -12.66 -6.95 -18.08
CA ARG A 182 -12.81 -6.96 -19.54
C ARG A 182 -11.96 -5.89 -20.20
N SER A 183 -12.01 -4.66 -19.67
CA SER A 183 -11.25 -3.53 -20.19
C SER A 183 -9.75 -3.81 -20.13
N LEU A 184 -9.21 -4.29 -19.02
CA LEU A 184 -7.78 -4.64 -18.88
C LEU A 184 -7.28 -5.70 -19.87
N ARG A 185 -8.16 -6.55 -20.41
CA ARG A 185 -7.79 -7.56 -21.42
C ARG A 185 -7.67 -7.01 -22.83
N VAL A 186 -8.26 -5.84 -23.10
CA VAL A 186 -8.34 -5.25 -24.44
C VAL A 186 -7.57 -3.94 -24.49
N ASP A 187 -7.66 -3.13 -23.44
CA ASP A 187 -6.98 -1.86 -23.29
C ASP A 187 -5.50 -2.05 -22.96
N THR A 188 -4.67 -1.84 -23.98
CA THR A 188 -3.22 -1.97 -23.86
C THR A 188 -2.62 -0.82 -23.03
N ASN A 189 -3.27 0.34 -22.96
CA ASN A 189 -2.78 1.49 -22.21
C ASN A 189 -2.89 1.24 -20.71
N ILE A 190 -4.06 0.85 -20.22
CA ILE A 190 -4.25 0.54 -18.79
C ILE A 190 -3.40 -0.67 -18.39
N HIS A 191 -3.28 -1.67 -19.26
CA HIS A 191 -2.35 -2.79 -19.04
C HIS A 191 -0.91 -2.31 -18.87
N ASN A 192 -0.42 -1.41 -19.74
CA ASN A 192 0.92 -0.85 -19.64
C ASN A 192 1.11 0.02 -18.40
N PHE A 193 0.08 0.76 -17.98
CA PHE A 193 0.10 1.48 -16.70
C PHE A 193 0.28 0.52 -15.53
N MET A 194 -0.49 -0.59 -15.49
CA MET A 194 -0.38 -1.58 -14.42
C MET A 194 0.95 -2.34 -14.45
N ASP A 195 1.56 -2.49 -15.63
CA ASP A 195 2.91 -3.02 -15.77
C ASP A 195 3.96 -2.07 -15.19
N LEU A 196 3.90 -0.78 -15.52
CA LEU A 196 4.76 0.25 -14.95
C LEU A 196 4.64 0.29 -13.43
N VAL A 197 3.42 0.32 -12.90
CA VAL A 197 3.15 0.19 -11.46
C VAL A 197 3.85 -1.04 -10.87
N GLY A 198 3.75 -2.19 -11.55
CA GLY A 198 4.44 -3.41 -11.16
C GLY A 198 5.96 -3.25 -11.12
N GLN A 199 6.57 -2.38 -11.91
CA GLN A 199 8.03 -2.17 -11.91
C GLN A 199 8.54 -1.49 -10.63
N LEU A 200 7.70 -0.80 -9.85
CA LEU A 200 8.07 -0.20 -8.56
C LEU A 200 8.65 -1.24 -7.57
N ARG A 201 8.29 -2.52 -7.71
CA ARG A 201 8.84 -3.59 -6.86
C ARG A 201 10.31 -3.91 -7.12
N PHE A 202 10.81 -3.58 -8.31
CA PHE A 202 12.21 -3.78 -8.65
C PHE A 202 13.11 -2.70 -8.06
N GLN A 203 12.50 -1.59 -7.63
CA GLN A 203 13.20 -0.50 -6.98
C GLN A 203 13.29 -0.78 -5.49
N GLN A 204 14.47 -1.22 -5.05
CA GLN A 204 14.72 -1.50 -3.64
C GLN A 204 15.04 -0.20 -2.89
N ARG A 205 14.35 0.03 -1.77
CA ARG A 205 14.62 1.19 -0.91
C ARG A 205 15.90 0.99 -0.13
N TRP A 206 16.54 2.10 0.23
CA TRP A 206 17.83 2.12 0.92
C TRP A 206 18.98 1.53 0.08
N GLY A 207 19.04 1.86 -1.22
CA GLY A 207 19.97 1.22 -2.18
C GLY A 207 21.47 1.22 -1.83
N HIS A 208 21.91 2.02 -0.85
CA HIS A 208 23.29 2.04 -0.35
C HIS A 208 23.52 1.23 0.94
N SER A 209 22.50 0.53 1.45
CA SER A 209 22.60 -0.29 2.66
C SER A 209 21.82 -1.61 2.48
N PRO A 210 22.40 -2.76 2.86
CA PRO A 210 21.57 -3.95 3.05
C PRO A 210 20.51 -3.69 4.12
N ARG A 211 19.41 -4.45 4.08
CA ARG A 211 18.26 -4.26 4.96
C ARG A 211 17.48 -5.55 5.20
N ILE A 212 16.87 -5.71 6.38
CA ILE A 212 16.00 -6.83 6.76
C ILE A 212 14.82 -6.28 7.59
N PRO A 213 13.56 -6.52 7.18
CA PRO A 213 13.18 -7.05 5.87
C PRO A 213 13.58 -6.08 4.74
N GLN A 214 13.75 -6.61 3.53
CA GLN A 214 13.88 -5.78 2.33
C GLN A 214 12.48 -5.36 1.88
N THR A 215 12.31 -4.08 1.58
CA THR A 215 11.08 -3.48 1.03
C THR A 215 11.45 -2.78 -0.27
N SER A 216 10.57 -2.92 -1.25
CA SER A 216 10.61 -2.14 -2.48
C SER A 216 9.87 -0.81 -2.30
N VAL A 217 9.94 0.07 -3.30
CA VAL A 217 9.06 1.26 -3.37
C VAL A 217 7.59 0.83 -3.38
N LEU A 218 7.24 -0.22 -4.13
CA LEU A 218 5.86 -0.73 -4.17
C LEU A 218 5.37 -1.22 -2.79
N GLY A 219 6.22 -1.91 -2.04
CA GLY A 219 5.86 -2.35 -0.70
C GLY A 219 5.72 -1.18 0.28
N HIS A 220 6.61 -0.19 0.20
CA HIS A 220 6.58 1.01 1.03
C HIS A 220 5.30 1.82 0.86
N VAL A 221 4.85 2.08 -0.36
CA VAL A 221 3.64 2.87 -0.59
C VAL A 221 2.39 2.24 0.03
N LEU A 222 2.30 0.90 0.10
CA LEU A 222 1.21 0.24 0.83
C LEU A 222 1.34 0.46 2.34
N VAL A 223 2.54 0.39 2.91
CA VAL A 223 2.74 0.68 4.34
C VAL A 223 2.28 2.12 4.64
N VAL A 224 2.69 3.09 3.83
CA VAL A 224 2.26 4.50 3.98
C VAL A 224 0.75 4.63 3.87
N ALA A 225 0.12 3.99 2.88
CA ALA A 225 -1.33 3.98 2.71
C ALA A 225 -2.06 3.40 3.93
N VAL A 226 -1.58 2.28 4.47
CA VAL A 226 -2.18 1.65 5.66
C VAL A 226 -2.03 2.54 6.90
N ILE A 227 -0.86 3.16 7.12
CA ILE A 227 -0.69 4.12 8.22
C ILE A 227 -1.65 5.32 8.03
N ALA A 228 -1.78 5.84 6.80
CA ALA A 228 -2.66 6.96 6.48
C ALA A 228 -4.15 6.61 6.68
N PHE A 229 -4.56 5.37 6.42
CA PHE A 229 -5.90 4.87 6.73
C PHE A 229 -6.18 4.95 8.23
N PHE A 230 -5.30 4.40 9.08
CA PHE A 230 -5.49 4.44 10.54
C PHE A 230 -5.41 5.86 11.09
N ALA A 231 -4.52 6.70 10.57
CA ALA A 231 -4.46 8.11 10.92
C ALA A 231 -5.76 8.85 10.54
N SER A 232 -6.41 8.47 9.44
CA SER A 232 -7.71 9.02 9.04
C SER A 232 -8.83 8.57 9.96
N LEU A 233 -8.80 7.34 10.48
CA LEU A 233 -9.73 6.89 11.52
C LEU A 233 -9.58 7.71 12.80
N ASP A 234 -8.34 7.99 13.24
CA ASP A 234 -8.07 8.82 14.42
C ASP A 234 -8.57 10.27 14.28
N LEU A 235 -8.72 10.75 13.04
CA LEU A 235 -9.22 12.08 12.71
C LEU A 235 -10.74 12.15 12.57
N ASP A 236 -11.45 11.04 12.75
CA ASP A 236 -12.86 10.89 12.38
C ASP A 236 -13.11 11.40 10.95
N ALA A 237 -12.21 11.06 10.02
CA ALA A 237 -12.21 11.57 8.67
C ALA A 237 -13.49 11.17 7.92
N CYS A 238 -14.09 12.11 7.17
CA CYS A 238 -15.19 11.79 6.28
C CYS A 238 -14.73 10.80 5.17
N PRO A 239 -15.66 10.06 4.53
CA PRO A 239 -15.31 9.04 3.54
C PRO A 239 -14.34 9.51 2.46
N LYS A 240 -14.55 10.70 1.88
CA LYS A 240 -13.66 11.25 0.85
C LYS A 240 -12.28 11.61 1.39
N ARG A 241 -12.19 12.12 2.63
CA ARG A 241 -10.91 12.44 3.30
C ARG A 241 -10.07 11.18 3.52
N LEU A 242 -10.69 10.12 4.05
CA LEU A 242 -10.04 8.82 4.25
C LEU A 242 -9.57 8.23 2.93
N TYR A 243 -10.44 8.24 1.91
CA TYR A 243 -10.12 7.81 0.55
C TYR A 243 -8.90 8.55 -0.01
N ASN A 244 -8.90 9.88 0.06
CA ASN A 244 -7.82 10.71 -0.45
C ASN A 244 -6.50 10.48 0.28
N ASN A 245 -6.53 10.39 1.62
CA ASN A 245 -5.32 10.15 2.42
C ASN A 245 -4.72 8.77 2.11
N TYR A 246 -5.57 7.74 2.03
CA TYR A 246 -5.14 6.38 1.68
C TYR A 246 -4.53 6.33 0.27
N LEU A 247 -5.21 6.88 -0.74
CA LEU A 247 -4.73 6.85 -2.11
C LEU A 247 -3.53 7.77 -2.36
N CYS A 248 -3.46 8.92 -1.67
CA CYS A 248 -2.25 9.73 -1.65
C CYS A 248 -1.08 8.89 -1.12
N GLY A 249 -1.23 8.19 0.00
CA GLY A 249 -0.20 7.28 0.51
C GLY A 249 0.16 6.16 -0.48
N LEU A 250 -0.83 5.58 -1.17
CA LEU A 250 -0.63 4.50 -2.13
C LEU A 250 0.09 4.96 -3.40
N PHE A 251 -0.12 6.20 -3.84
CA PHE A 251 0.40 6.72 -5.11
C PHE A 251 1.51 7.76 -4.98
N HIS A 252 1.89 8.21 -3.78
CA HIS A 252 2.84 9.33 -3.62
C HIS A 252 4.19 9.10 -4.33
N ASP A 253 4.73 7.87 -4.28
CA ASP A 253 5.98 7.50 -4.96
C ASP A 253 5.75 6.91 -6.38
N LEU A 254 4.54 6.96 -6.93
CA LEU A 254 4.29 6.52 -8.31
C LEU A 254 5.23 7.20 -9.32
N PRO A 255 5.54 8.51 -9.23
CA PRO A 255 6.51 9.16 -10.12
C PRO A 255 7.90 8.49 -10.13
N GLU A 256 8.31 7.82 -9.04
CA GLU A 256 9.60 7.15 -8.94
C GLU A 256 9.74 5.99 -9.94
N VAL A 257 8.63 5.47 -10.51
CA VAL A 257 8.70 4.49 -11.60
C VAL A 257 9.55 5.00 -12.78
N LEU A 258 9.57 6.33 -13.01
CA LEU A 258 10.25 6.96 -14.13
C LEU A 258 11.68 7.39 -13.78
N THR A 259 11.90 7.89 -12.56
CA THR A 259 13.17 8.52 -12.14
C THR A 259 14.04 7.60 -11.28
N ARG A 260 13.45 6.53 -10.71
CA ARG A 260 13.96 5.75 -9.57
C ARG A 260 14.10 6.60 -8.29
N ASP A 261 14.17 5.92 -7.15
CA ASP A 261 14.47 6.57 -5.87
C ASP A 261 15.83 7.28 -5.91
N ILE A 262 15.79 8.61 -5.99
CA ILE A 262 16.95 9.48 -5.78
C ILE A 262 17.07 9.74 -4.27
N VAL A 263 18.06 9.10 -3.65
CA VAL A 263 18.24 9.14 -2.19
C VAL A 263 18.24 10.57 -1.60
N ALA A 264 17.53 10.76 -0.48
CA ALA A 264 17.35 12.06 0.16
C ALA A 264 18.63 12.87 0.43
N PRO A 265 19.79 12.27 0.81
CA PRO A 265 21.03 13.02 0.97
C PRO A 265 21.48 13.73 -0.30
N VAL A 266 21.27 13.12 -1.48
CA VAL A 266 21.62 13.72 -2.78
C VAL A 266 20.68 14.89 -3.07
N LYS A 267 19.36 14.71 -2.91
CA LYS A 267 18.34 15.76 -3.11
C LYS A 267 18.67 17.04 -2.31
N ARG A 268 19.17 16.89 -1.07
CA ARG A 268 19.48 18.02 -0.16
C ARG A 268 20.87 18.64 -0.34
N SER A 269 21.81 17.92 -0.96
CA SER A 269 23.22 18.36 -1.05
C SER A 269 23.48 19.40 -2.13
N ILE A 270 22.57 19.53 -3.10
CA ILE A 270 22.75 20.42 -4.25
C ILE A 270 21.58 21.41 -4.26
N PRO A 271 21.86 22.73 -4.15
CA PRO A 271 20.83 23.76 -4.27
C PRO A 271 20.01 23.57 -5.55
N ASP A 272 18.69 23.75 -5.46
CA ASP A 272 17.73 23.59 -6.56
C ASP A 272 17.55 22.17 -7.15
N LEU A 273 18.32 21.17 -6.74
CA LEU A 273 18.20 19.83 -7.33
C LEU A 273 16.82 19.21 -7.10
N ASP A 274 16.27 19.35 -5.89
CA ASP A 274 14.92 18.85 -5.57
C ASP A 274 13.85 19.46 -6.50
N ARG A 275 13.95 20.76 -6.78
CA ARG A 275 13.07 21.47 -7.72
C ARG A 275 13.23 20.97 -9.15
N ILE A 276 14.46 20.68 -9.58
CA ILE A 276 14.76 20.12 -10.91
C ILE A 276 14.18 18.71 -11.03
N ILE A 277 14.38 17.86 -10.02
CA ILE A 277 13.85 16.49 -9.99
C ILE A 277 12.33 16.53 -10.10
N LYS A 278 11.65 17.33 -9.27
CA LYS A 278 10.18 17.50 -9.33
C LYS A 278 9.70 17.97 -10.69
N SER A 279 10.43 18.89 -11.33
CA SER A 279 10.09 19.35 -12.68
C SER A 279 10.25 18.24 -13.73
N ILE A 280 11.27 17.38 -13.61
CA ILE A 280 11.48 16.23 -14.50
C ILE A 280 10.37 15.20 -14.28
N GLU A 281 10.08 14.86 -13.03
CA GLU A 281 9.03 13.92 -12.65
C GLU A 281 7.68 14.37 -13.20
N SER A 282 7.31 15.63 -12.99
CA SER A 282 6.06 16.20 -13.52
C SER A 282 5.99 16.10 -15.05
N SER A 283 7.06 16.53 -15.75
CA SER A 283 7.12 16.46 -17.22
C SER A 283 7.01 15.03 -17.75
N TRP A 284 7.72 14.09 -17.13
CA TRP A 284 7.70 12.70 -17.56
C TRP A 284 6.41 11.99 -17.22
N PHE A 285 5.76 12.37 -16.12
CA PHE A 285 4.43 11.86 -15.77
C PHE A 285 3.41 12.27 -16.82
N GLU A 286 3.45 13.54 -17.27
CA GLU A 286 2.64 14.05 -18.37
C GLU A 286 2.90 13.34 -19.71
N GLU A 287 4.17 13.06 -20.02
CA GLU A 287 4.54 12.43 -21.30
C GLU A 287 4.33 10.91 -21.33
N ARG A 288 4.34 10.23 -20.18
CA ARG A 288 4.47 8.76 -20.12
C ARG A 288 3.42 8.05 -19.29
N ILE A 289 2.83 8.71 -18.29
CA ILE A 289 1.83 8.08 -17.40
C ILE A 289 0.41 8.51 -17.78
N TYR A 290 0.11 9.81 -17.88
CA TYR A 290 -1.22 10.27 -18.27
C TYR A 290 -1.71 9.70 -19.61
N PRO A 291 -0.87 9.54 -20.66
CA PRO A 291 -1.32 8.92 -21.91
C PRO A 291 -1.76 7.45 -21.78
N LEU A 292 -1.43 6.80 -20.66
CA LEU A 292 -1.83 5.42 -20.37
C LEU A 292 -3.13 5.33 -19.57
N LEU A 293 -3.69 6.47 -19.14
CA LEU A 293 -4.88 6.57 -18.30
C LEU A 293 -6.00 7.32 -19.02
N PRO A 294 -7.27 7.01 -18.74
CA PRO A 294 -8.40 7.83 -19.20
C PRO A 294 -8.27 9.29 -18.74
N ASP A 295 -8.59 10.24 -19.63
CA ASP A 295 -8.53 11.69 -19.35
C ASP A 295 -9.34 12.09 -18.12
N THR A 296 -10.45 11.38 -17.85
CA THR A 296 -11.31 11.57 -16.69
C THR A 296 -10.61 11.31 -15.35
N TRP A 297 -9.52 10.52 -15.35
CA TRP A 297 -8.78 10.17 -14.13
C TRP A 297 -7.61 11.11 -13.86
N HIS A 298 -7.19 11.91 -14.84
CA HIS A 298 -5.96 12.70 -14.74
C HIS A 298 -6.01 13.67 -13.57
N ASP A 299 -7.14 14.36 -13.36
CA ASP A 299 -7.30 15.33 -12.28
C ASP A 299 -7.24 14.68 -10.89
N GLU A 300 -7.78 13.46 -10.73
CA GLU A 300 -7.74 12.71 -9.47
C GLU A 300 -6.34 12.16 -9.18
N ILE A 301 -5.69 11.55 -10.17
CA ILE A 301 -4.29 11.10 -10.03
C ILE A 301 -3.37 12.27 -9.72
N ARG A 302 -3.55 13.40 -10.42
CA ARG A 302 -2.83 14.64 -10.13
C ARG A 302 -3.00 15.08 -8.69
N TYR A 303 -4.24 14.98 -8.18
CA TYR A 303 -4.56 15.33 -6.80
C TYR A 303 -3.83 14.48 -5.77
N PHE A 304 -3.42 13.25 -6.11
CA PHE A 304 -2.66 12.37 -5.23
C PHE A 304 -1.16 12.57 -5.33
N VAL A 305 -0.62 12.81 -6.54
CA VAL A 305 0.84 12.78 -6.78
C VAL A 305 1.51 14.15 -6.82
N GLU A 306 0.79 15.23 -7.10
CA GLU A 306 1.38 16.58 -7.16
C GLU A 306 1.32 17.30 -5.81
N ASP A 307 2.49 17.74 -5.33
CA ASP A 307 2.68 18.26 -3.96
C ASP A 307 2.06 17.33 -2.93
N GLU A 308 2.32 16.03 -3.06
CA GLU A 308 1.79 14.91 -2.30
C GLU A 308 1.67 15.19 -0.80
N PHE A 309 2.62 15.94 -0.23
CA PHE A 309 2.68 16.28 1.19
C PHE A 309 2.14 17.66 1.61
N ALA A 310 1.40 18.35 0.74
CA ALA A 310 0.74 19.61 1.05
C ALA A 310 -0.75 19.42 1.37
N ASP A 311 -1.22 19.99 2.46
CA ASP A 311 -2.66 19.99 2.79
C ASP A 311 -3.47 20.74 1.73
N ARG A 312 -4.58 20.14 1.31
CA ARG A 312 -5.41 20.68 0.23
C ARG A 312 -6.87 20.26 0.33
N ILE A 313 -7.71 21.10 -0.24
CA ILE A 313 -9.15 20.90 -0.39
C ILE A 313 -9.58 21.35 -1.80
N ARG A 314 -10.85 21.11 -2.14
CA ARG A 314 -11.52 21.73 -3.28
C ARG A 314 -12.61 22.70 -2.82
N ILE A 315 -12.61 23.87 -3.44
CA ILE A 315 -13.70 24.86 -3.33
C ILE A 315 -14.14 25.16 -4.76
N ASP A 316 -15.44 24.99 -5.04
CA ASP A 316 -16.03 25.17 -6.37
C ASP A 316 -15.28 24.37 -7.47
N GLY A 317 -14.88 23.13 -7.14
CA GLY A 317 -14.15 22.22 -8.03
C GLY A 317 -12.66 22.53 -8.21
N LYS A 318 -12.14 23.62 -7.62
CA LYS A 318 -10.73 24.02 -7.74
C LYS A 318 -9.92 23.62 -6.52
N ARG A 319 -8.74 23.04 -6.75
CA ARG A 319 -7.74 22.76 -5.72
C ARG A 319 -7.30 24.06 -5.03
N VAL A 320 -7.33 24.06 -3.70
CA VAL A 320 -6.83 25.11 -2.82
C VAL A 320 -5.91 24.46 -1.79
N ASN A 321 -4.62 24.85 -1.79
CA ASN A 321 -3.67 24.41 -0.77
C ASN A 321 -3.92 25.23 0.51
N THR A 322 -4.34 24.55 1.56
CA THR A 322 -4.69 25.15 2.86
C THR A 322 -4.70 24.07 3.93
N GLU A 323 -4.53 24.45 5.20
CA GLU A 323 -4.64 23.52 6.31
C GLU A 323 -6.03 22.87 6.34
N VAL A 324 -6.07 21.54 6.41
CA VAL A 324 -7.32 20.81 6.58
C VAL A 324 -7.72 20.92 8.05
N THR A 325 -8.85 21.59 8.30
CA THR A 325 -9.38 21.80 9.65
C THR A 325 -10.66 20.97 9.81
N PRO A 326 -11.21 20.81 11.04
CA PRO A 326 -12.48 20.13 11.24
C PRO A 326 -13.64 20.71 10.41
N ALA A 327 -13.59 22.00 10.03
CA ALA A 327 -14.61 22.62 9.17
C ALA A 327 -14.59 22.11 7.72
N HIS A 328 -13.47 21.52 7.29
CA HIS A 328 -13.28 20.95 5.95
C HIS A 328 -13.55 19.44 5.91
N ASN A 329 -13.95 18.81 7.02
CA ASN A 329 -14.16 17.36 7.11
C ASN A 329 -15.53 16.93 6.55
N ALA A 330 -15.75 17.21 5.26
CA ALA A 330 -16.94 16.76 4.53
C ALA A 330 -16.58 16.48 3.07
N ASP A 331 -17.27 15.52 2.46
CA ASP A 331 -16.95 15.04 1.11
C ASP A 331 -16.98 16.14 0.05
N CYS A 332 -17.82 17.17 0.23
CA CYS A 332 -17.92 18.30 -0.69
C CYS A 332 -16.64 19.16 -0.77
N TYR A 333 -15.77 19.09 0.24
CA TYR A 333 -14.49 19.79 0.23
C TYR A 333 -13.35 18.95 -0.34
N ASP A 334 -13.57 17.68 -0.69
CA ASP A 334 -12.55 16.78 -1.21
C ASP A 334 -11.18 16.87 -0.47
N PRO A 335 -11.17 16.82 0.87
CA PRO A 335 -9.97 17.14 1.66
C PRO A 335 -8.88 16.07 1.54
N LEU A 336 -7.63 16.49 1.62
CA LEU A 336 -6.44 15.61 1.65
C LEU A 336 -5.40 16.21 2.60
N ASP A 337 -5.02 15.43 3.61
CA ASP A 337 -4.06 15.79 4.65
C ASP A 337 -2.62 15.43 4.25
N GLY A 338 -2.03 16.17 3.31
CA GLY A 338 -0.66 15.92 2.85
C GLY A 338 0.36 15.94 3.99
N THR A 339 0.15 16.79 5.01
CA THR A 339 1.02 16.85 6.19
C THR A 339 0.95 15.56 7.01
N VAL A 340 -0.22 14.95 7.13
CA VAL A 340 -0.40 13.65 7.80
C VAL A 340 0.23 12.53 6.98
N VAL A 341 -0.01 12.50 5.66
CA VAL A 341 0.59 11.50 4.76
C VAL A 341 2.13 11.57 4.80
N LYS A 342 2.71 12.76 4.93
CA LYS A 342 4.15 12.94 5.15
C LYS A 342 4.64 12.31 6.45
N ALA A 343 3.88 12.45 7.52
CA ALA A 343 4.20 11.81 8.79
C ALA A 343 4.13 10.27 8.68
N CYS A 344 3.16 9.76 7.93
CA CYS A 344 3.05 8.33 7.61
C CYS A 344 4.28 7.82 6.83
N ASP A 345 4.72 8.54 5.79
CA ASP A 345 5.94 8.21 5.02
C ASP A 345 7.19 8.19 5.92
N GLN A 346 7.35 9.21 6.76
CA GLN A 346 8.47 9.31 7.67
C GLN A 346 8.46 8.21 8.74
N LEU A 347 7.29 7.85 9.26
CA LEU A 347 7.15 6.73 10.18
C LEU A 347 7.52 5.42 9.50
N ALA A 348 7.06 5.18 8.27
CA ALA A 348 7.42 3.98 7.52
C ALA A 348 8.95 3.88 7.31
N ALA A 349 9.59 4.96 6.83
CA ALA A 349 11.04 5.01 6.64
C ALA A 349 11.82 4.83 7.96
N TYR A 350 11.32 5.39 9.05
CA TYR A 350 11.89 5.22 10.38
C TYR A 350 11.84 3.76 10.85
N VAL A 351 10.69 3.11 10.71
CA VAL A 351 10.51 1.70 11.11
C VAL A 351 11.35 0.76 10.24
N GLU A 352 11.46 1.02 8.94
CA GLU A 352 12.38 0.30 8.05
C GLU A 352 13.82 0.33 8.60
N ALA A 353 14.30 1.51 9.02
CA ALA A 353 15.63 1.68 9.59
C ALA A 353 15.76 0.97 10.96
N PHE A 354 14.77 1.15 11.83
CA PHE A 354 14.71 0.56 13.16
C PHE A 354 14.76 -0.97 13.13
N LEU A 355 13.85 -1.60 12.39
CA LEU A 355 13.75 -3.06 12.27
C LEU A 355 15.07 -3.65 11.77
N SER A 356 15.70 -2.99 10.82
CA SER A 356 16.96 -3.45 10.22
C SER A 356 18.12 -3.42 11.20
N ILE A 357 18.22 -2.37 12.00
CA ILE A 357 19.22 -2.29 13.06
C ILE A 357 18.93 -3.31 14.15
N ARG A 358 17.65 -3.53 14.48
CA ARG A 358 17.22 -4.57 15.43
C ARG A 358 17.58 -5.98 14.95
N HIS A 359 17.48 -6.24 13.64
CA HIS A 359 17.94 -7.48 13.00
C HIS A 359 19.47 -7.55 12.80
N GLY A 360 20.23 -6.58 13.31
CA GLY A 360 21.69 -6.61 13.35
C GLY A 360 22.38 -5.91 12.17
N ILE A 361 21.63 -5.31 11.24
CA ILE A 361 22.22 -4.57 10.12
C ILE A 361 22.49 -3.13 10.53
N ARG A 362 23.77 -2.75 10.52
CA ARG A 362 24.20 -1.41 10.93
C ARG A 362 24.93 -0.73 9.79
N SER A 363 24.39 0.40 9.33
CA SER A 363 25.05 1.31 8.41
C SER A 363 24.83 2.76 8.87
N ASN A 364 25.63 3.69 8.36
CA ASN A 364 25.42 5.11 8.68
C ASN A 364 24.07 5.60 8.14
N HIS A 365 23.67 5.15 6.95
CA HIS A 365 22.37 5.48 6.37
C HIS A 365 21.21 5.06 7.28
N LEU A 366 21.21 3.83 7.81
CA LEU A 366 20.14 3.37 8.71
C LEU A 366 20.15 4.15 10.04
N LYS A 367 21.32 4.54 10.56
CA LYS A 367 21.41 5.39 11.75
C LYS A 367 20.87 6.80 11.49
N ASP A 368 21.14 7.37 10.33
CA ASP A 368 20.59 8.67 9.93
C ASP A 368 19.06 8.59 9.82
N GLY A 369 18.52 7.46 9.35
CA GLY A 369 17.09 7.16 9.36
C GLY A 369 16.45 7.23 10.76
N LEU A 370 17.18 6.80 11.81
CA LEU A 370 16.69 6.90 13.19
C LEU A 370 16.57 8.34 13.70
N LEU A 371 17.22 9.32 13.05
CA LEU A 371 17.10 10.73 13.44
C LEU A 371 15.70 11.28 13.20
N ILE A 372 14.88 10.63 12.36
CA ILE A 372 13.47 10.98 12.16
C ILE A 372 12.72 10.99 13.49
N TYR A 373 13.06 10.10 14.43
CA TYR A 373 12.47 10.05 15.78
C TYR A 373 12.40 11.43 16.46
N HIS A 374 13.48 12.23 16.35
CA HIS A 374 13.56 13.56 16.98
C HIS A 374 12.56 14.59 16.44
N MET A 375 11.99 14.34 15.26
CA MET A 375 10.95 15.18 14.69
C MET A 375 9.59 14.95 15.36
N TYR A 376 9.39 13.81 16.03
CA TYR A 376 8.11 13.38 16.61
C TYR A 376 8.16 13.19 18.14
N GLU A 377 9.22 13.68 18.80
CA GLU A 377 9.33 13.61 20.26
C GLU A 377 8.39 14.61 20.97
N GLY A 378 7.70 14.12 22.01
CA GLY A 378 6.81 14.94 22.84
C GLY A 378 5.65 15.52 22.03
N GLU A 379 5.32 16.79 22.26
CA GLU A 379 4.22 17.47 21.57
C GLU A 379 4.41 17.57 20.05
N LYS A 380 5.64 17.42 19.54
CA LYS A 380 5.91 17.40 18.08
C LYS A 380 5.35 16.16 17.40
N GLY A 381 5.05 15.10 18.17
CA GLY A 381 4.39 13.90 17.67
C GLY A 381 2.97 14.15 17.17
N ILE A 382 2.33 15.24 17.61
CA ILE A 382 0.97 15.61 17.20
C ILE A 382 1.02 16.36 15.86
N VAL A 383 0.57 15.70 14.80
CA VAL A 383 0.52 16.24 13.44
C VAL A 383 -0.94 16.32 12.98
N SER A 384 -1.42 17.54 12.76
CA SER A 384 -2.79 17.83 12.30
C SER A 384 -3.90 17.12 13.10
N GLY A 385 -3.67 16.87 14.39
CA GLY A 385 -4.61 16.18 15.29
C GLY A 385 -4.32 14.69 15.53
N VAL A 386 -3.41 14.08 14.78
CA VAL A 386 -2.97 12.69 14.98
C VAL A 386 -1.72 12.66 15.84
N ASP A 387 -1.72 11.89 16.94
CA ASP A 387 -0.55 11.75 17.81
C ASP A 387 0.35 10.58 17.39
N PHE A 388 1.34 10.80 16.53
CA PHE A 388 2.29 9.76 16.13
C PHE A 388 3.28 9.35 17.25
N GLY A 389 3.35 10.12 18.34
CA GLY A 389 4.33 9.95 19.42
C GLY A 389 4.39 8.54 20.02
N PRO A 390 3.25 7.94 20.42
CA PRO A 390 3.20 6.58 20.97
C PRO A 390 3.79 5.52 20.03
N VAL A 391 3.54 5.62 18.72
CA VAL A 391 4.04 4.64 17.75
C VAL A 391 5.55 4.79 17.55
N PHE A 392 6.05 6.02 17.44
CA PHE A 392 7.50 6.25 17.41
C PHE A 392 8.18 5.77 18.70
N ALA A 393 7.56 6.00 19.85
CA ALA A 393 8.07 5.58 21.16
C ALA A 393 8.10 4.05 21.32
N TYR A 394 7.18 3.31 20.69
CA TYR A 394 7.23 1.84 20.67
C TYR A 394 8.51 1.32 19.99
N PHE A 395 8.97 2.00 18.95
CA PHE A 395 10.22 1.70 18.26
C PHE A 395 11.38 2.51 18.86
N ASN A 396 11.66 2.39 20.16
CA ASN A 396 12.61 3.26 20.85
C ASN A 396 14.09 2.96 20.47
N PRO A 397 14.86 3.92 19.90
CA PRO A 397 16.26 3.71 19.53
C PRO A 397 17.17 3.28 20.69
N GLU A 398 16.82 3.61 21.94
CA GLU A 398 17.62 3.23 23.11
C GLU A 398 17.68 1.69 23.28
N GLU A 399 16.67 0.96 22.82
CA GLU A 399 16.63 -0.51 22.85
C GLU A 399 17.68 -1.15 21.92
N LEU A 400 18.13 -0.42 20.90
CA LEU A 400 19.08 -0.91 19.91
C LEU A 400 20.53 -0.95 20.44
N GLY A 401 20.77 -0.47 21.66
CA GLY A 401 22.09 -0.44 22.29
C GLY A 401 23.10 0.41 21.50
N LEU A 402 22.61 1.35 20.69
CA LEU A 402 23.44 2.29 19.95
C LEU A 402 24.00 3.30 20.96
N ARG A 403 25.33 3.35 21.10
CA ARG A 403 25.98 4.40 21.92
C ARG A 403 25.51 5.76 21.40
N LYS A 404 24.95 6.60 22.28
CA LYS A 404 24.54 7.98 21.92
C LYS A 404 25.69 8.62 21.13
N PRO A 405 25.42 9.25 19.97
CA PRO A 405 26.46 9.94 19.24
C PRO A 405 27.10 10.95 20.20
N ILE A 406 28.42 10.90 20.32
CA ILE A 406 29.17 11.93 21.04
C ILE A 406 28.90 13.21 20.26
N ARG A 407 28.16 14.14 20.90
CA ARG A 407 27.80 15.44 20.35
C ARG A 407 29.02 16.25 19.94
#